data_AF-A0A1E1VAQ7-F1
#
_entry.id   AF-A0A1E1VAQ7-F1
#
_cell.length_a   1.000
_cell.length_b   1.000
_cell.length_c   1.000
_cell.angle_alpha   90.00
_cell.angle_beta   90.00
_cell.angle_gamma   90.00
#
_symmetry.space_group_name_H-M   'P 1'
#
loop_
_entity.id
_entity.type
_entity.pdbx_description
1 polymer ?
#
loop_
_entity_poly.entity_id
_entity_poly.type
_entity_poly.pdbx_seq_one_letter_code
_entity_poly.pdbx_strand_id
1 'polypeptide(L)' 'MLTRSLKTFLTVARTLNFTRAAEEVHLAQSSVSDQIQALETELGAALSRARGLAWS' A
#
# COMPACT_ATOMS: atom_id res chain seq x y z
N MET A 1 14.52 -1.57 1.50
CA MET A 1 13.13 -1.62 1.98
C MET A 1 12.18 -0.79 1.13
N LEU A 2 12.50 0.49 0.86
CA LEU A 2 11.68 1.43 0.06
C LEU A 2 11.14 0.87 -1.28
N THR A 3 11.94 0.14 -2.05
CA THR A 3 11.53 -0.38 -3.37
C THR A 3 10.39 -1.39 -3.31
N ARG A 4 10.33 -2.21 -2.27
CA ARG A 4 9.25 -3.19 -2.08
C ARG A 4 7.96 -2.49 -1.69
N SER A 5 8.04 -1.56 -0.74
CA SER A 5 6.88 -0.78 -0.30
C SER A 5 6.34 0.13 -1.39
N LEU A 6 7.19 0.72 -2.24
CA LEU A 6 6.76 1.49 -3.42
C LEU A 6 6.04 0.61 -4.44
N LYS A 7 6.55 -0.60 -4.72
CA LYS A 7 5.86 -1.56 -5.60
C LYS A 7 4.49 -1.95 -5.05
N THR A 8 4.42 -2.21 -3.75
CA THR A 8 3.17 -2.50 -3.03
C THR A 8 2.20 -1.31 -3.14
N PHE A 9 2.67 -0.09 -2.87
CA PHE A 9 1.88 1.13 -2.97
C PHE A 9 1.35 1.37 -4.39
N LEU A 10 2.18 1.27 -5.44
CA LEU A 10 1.75 1.41 -6.82
C LEU A 10 0.70 0.37 -7.21
N THR A 11 0.83 -0.85 -6.68
CA THR A 11 -0.14 -1.91 -6.92
C THR A 11 -1.49 -1.57 -6.27
N VAL A 12 -1.48 -1.16 -4.99
CA VAL A 12 -2.70 -0.70 -4.29
C VAL A 12 -3.34 0.51 -4.97
N ALA A 13 -2.55 1.48 -5.42
CA ALA A 13 -3.03 2.65 -6.13
C ALA A 13 -3.67 2.31 -7.49
N ARG A 14 -3.22 1.22 -8.14
CA ARG A 14 -3.79 0.72 -9.40
C ARG A 14 -5.06 -0.09 -9.17
N THR A 15 -5.09 -0.99 -8.18
CA THR A 15 -6.22 -1.89 -7.94
C THR A 15 -7.36 -1.22 -7.19
N LEU A 16 -7.05 -0.16 -6.43
CA LEU A 16 -7.95 0.49 -5.47
C LEU A 16 -8.58 -0.49 -4.45
N ASN A 17 -7.96 -1.65 -4.27
CA ASN A 17 -8.45 -2.75 -3.44
C ASN A 17 -7.25 -3.49 -2.85
N PHE A 18 -7.16 -3.51 -1.52
CA PHE A 18 -6.04 -4.10 -0.77
C PHE A 18 -5.98 -5.62 -0.90
N THR A 19 -7.12 -6.31 -0.87
CA THR A 19 -7.19 -7.76 -1.06
C THR A 19 -6.64 -8.14 -2.43
N ARG A 20 -7.12 -7.47 -3.48
CA ARG A 20 -6.65 -7.69 -4.85
C ARG A 20 -5.18 -7.32 -5.03
N ALA A 21 -4.73 -6.23 -4.40
CA ALA A 21 -3.32 -5.85 -4.45
C ALA A 21 -2.44 -6.91 -3.79
N ALA A 22 -2.86 -7.45 -2.65
CA ALA A 22 -2.16 -8.49 -1.90
C ALA A 22 -2.03 -9.77 -2.72
N GLU A 23 -3.09 -10.17 -3.44
CA GLU A 23 -3.04 -11.26 -4.41
C GLU A 23 -2.02 -11.00 -5.52
N GLU A 24 -2.02 -9.80 -6.11
CA GLU A 24 -1.11 -9.41 -7.21
C GLU A 24 0.36 -9.34 -6.78
N VAL A 25 0.67 -9.00 -5.52
CA VAL A 25 2.05 -8.99 -5.00
C VAL A 25 2.42 -10.25 -4.22
N HIS A 26 1.53 -11.25 -4.18
CA HIS A 26 1.68 -12.51 -3.45
C HIS A 26 2.01 -12.32 -1.97
N LEU A 27 1.20 -11.51 -1.28
CA LEU A 27 1.32 -11.25 0.15
C LEU A 27 -0.02 -11.43 0.85
N ALA A 28 0.03 -11.54 2.17
CA ALA A 28 -1.15 -11.31 3.00
C ALA A 28 -1.53 -9.83 2.94
N GLN A 29 -2.83 -9.53 3.05
CA GLN A 29 -3.34 -8.17 3.05
C GLN A 29 -2.76 -7.35 4.23
N SER A 30 -2.56 -7.97 5.40
CA SER A 30 -1.88 -7.33 6.55
C SER A 30 -0.47 -6.87 6.20
N SER A 31 0.30 -7.69 5.49
CA SER A 31 1.67 -7.35 5.06
C SER A 31 1.70 -6.21 4.03
N VAL A 32 0.63 -6.05 3.24
CA VAL A 32 0.47 -4.90 2.33
C VAL A 32 0.23 -3.63 3.13
N SER A 33 -0.69 -3.68 4.11
CA SER A 33 -0.99 -2.56 5.00
C SER A 33 0.25 -2.13 5.80
N ASP A 34 0.99 -3.06 6.39
CA ASP A 34 2.22 -2.78 7.14
C ASP A 34 3.28 -2.09 6.28
N GLN A 35 3.45 -2.55 5.03
CA GLN A 35 4.41 -1.95 4.10
C GLN A 35 4.03 -0.53 3.68
N ILE A 36 2.74 -0.25 3.50
CA ILE A 36 2.29 1.11 3.19
C ILE A 36 2.43 2.00 4.42
N GLN A 37 2.05 1.53 5.61
CA GLN A 37 2.20 2.29 6.85
C GLN A 37 3.67 2.66 7.13
N ALA A 38 4.58 1.71 6.90
CA ALA A 38 6.02 1.94 6.99
C ALA A 38 6.48 2.99 5.96
N LEU A 39 5.98 2.94 4.72
CA LEU A 39 6.30 3.89 3.67
C LEU A 39 5.78 5.30 3.99
N GLU A 40 4.55 5.43 4.48
CA GLU A 40 3.97 6.71 4.92
C GLU A 40 4.79 7.32 6.07
N THR A 41 5.27 6.49 7.00
CA THR A 41 6.13 6.91 8.10
C THR A 41 7.49 7.40 7.60
N GLU A 42 8.11 6.67 6.67
CA GLU A 42 9.41 7.03 6.07
C GLU A 42 9.34 8.34 5.28
N LEU A 43 8.21 8.59 4.60
CA LEU A 43 8.01 9.79 3.79
C LEU A 43 7.41 10.97 4.58
N GLY A 44 6.93 10.74 5.81
CA GLY A 44 6.22 11.75 6.59
C GLY A 44 4.90 12.21 5.94
N ALA A 45 4.30 11.38 5.09
CA ALA A 45 3.15 11.74 4.27
C ALA A 45 2.11 10.62 4.23
N ALA A 46 0.83 10.98 4.36
CA ALA A 46 -0.29 10.05 4.24
C ALA A 46 -0.63 9.81 2.76
N LEU A 47 -0.01 8.80 2.16
CA LEU A 47 -0.21 8.39 0.76
C LEU A 47 -1.63 7.87 0.50
N SER A 48 -2.22 7.25 1.52
CA SER A 48 -3.62 6.82 1.63
C SER A 48 -4.64 7.84 1.13
N ARG A 49 -4.47 9.10 1.51
CA ARG A 49 -5.45 10.18 1.26
C ARG A 49 -5.29 10.84 -0.10
N ALA A 50 -4.22 10.54 -0.84
CA ALA A 50 -3.90 11.25 -2.09
C ALA A 50 -4.87 10.94 -3.24
N ARG A 51 -5.68 9.86 -3.18
CA ARG A 51 -6.60 9.47 -4.26
C ARG A 51 -7.99 8.96 -3.82
N GLY A 52 -8.41 9.20 -2.58
CA GLY A 52 -9.74 8.77 -2.11
C GLY A 52 -9.87 7.27 -1.81
N LEU A 53 -8.76 6.60 -1.51
CA LEU A 53 -8.78 5.28 -0.92
C LEU A 53 -9.21 5.46 0.54
N ALA A 54 -10.48 5.21 0.86
CA ALA A 54 -10.94 5.16 2.24
C ALA A 54 -10.46 3.82 2.83
N TRP A 55 -9.61 3.90 3.84
CA TRP A 55 -9.09 2.72 4.54
C TRP A 55 -10.18 2.26 5.49
N SER A 56 -10.77 1.10 5.21
CA SER A 56 -11.64 0.37 6.14
C SER A 56 -11.12 -1.05 6.30
#